data_AF-A0A377XKT4-F1
#
_entry.id   AF-A0A377XKT4-F1
#
_cell.length_a   1.000
_cell.length_b   1.000
_cell.length_c   1.000
_cell.angle_alpha   90.00
_cell.angle_beta   90.00
_cell.angle_gamma   90.00
#
_symmetry.space_group_name_H-M   'P 1'
#
loop_
_entity.id
_entity.type
_entity.pdbx_description
1 polymer ?
#
loop_
_entity_poly.entity_id
_entity_poly.type
_entity_poly.pdbx_seq_one_letter_code
_entity_poly.pdbx_strand_id
1 'polypeptide(L)'
;MSEQNSTEMTFQIQRIYTKDISFEAPNAPQVFQKDWQPEVKLDLDTASTQLAEGVYEVVLRVTVTAALGEETAFLCEVQQGGIFSIDGIEGTQMAHCLGAYCPNILFPYARECITSLVSRGTFRNLTLRQ
;
A
#
# COMPACT_ATOMS: atom_id res chain seq x y z
N MET A 1 23.08 39.69 12.71
CA MET A 1 22.21 39.55 11.53
C MET A 1 22.62 38.30 10.78
N SER A 2 21.87 37.22 10.98
CA SER A 2 21.93 36.01 10.17
C SER A 2 20.51 35.47 10.19
N GLU A 3 19.66 36.01 9.32
CA GLU A 3 18.33 35.46 9.07
C GLU A 3 18.54 34.09 8.40
N GLN A 4 18.53 33.03 9.21
CA GLN A 4 18.32 31.67 8.72
C GLN A 4 16.88 31.63 8.24
N ASN A 5 16.68 31.83 6.94
CA ASN A 5 15.43 31.52 6.28
C ASN A 5 15.32 29.99 6.24
N SER A 6 14.86 29.39 7.33
CA SER A 6 14.49 27.99 7.39
C SER A 6 13.28 27.81 6.47
N THR A 7 13.51 27.37 5.24
CA THR A 7 12.43 26.85 4.41
C THR A 7 11.91 25.61 5.11
N GLU A 8 10.88 25.77 5.96
CA GLU A 8 10.21 24.64 6.60
C GLU A 8 9.54 23.81 5.50
N MET A 9 9.91 22.53 5.42
CA MET A 9 9.26 21.57 4.53
C MET A 9 7.75 21.62 4.77
N THR A 10 6.99 22.01 3.75
CA THR A 10 5.53 22.00 3.81
C THR A 10 5.07 20.69 3.19
N PHE A 11 4.48 19.83 4.02
CA PHE A 11 3.90 18.56 3.60
C PHE A 11 2.44 18.51 3.99
N GLN A 12 1.56 18.34 3.01
CA GLN A 12 0.13 18.26 3.23
C GLN A 12 -0.48 17.08 2.47
N ILE A 13 -1.29 16.29 3.18
CA ILE A 13 -2.09 15.23 2.58
C ILE A 13 -3.35 15.88 2.00
N GLN A 14 -3.48 15.90 0.68
CA GLN A 14 -4.67 16.42 0.00
C GLN A 14 -5.80 15.39 -0.01
N ARG A 15 -5.47 14.13 -0.30
CA ARG A 15 -6.45 13.05 -0.38
C ARG A 15 -5.77 11.69 -0.25
N ILE A 16 -6.47 10.74 0.34
CA ILE A 16 -6.14 9.32 0.31
C ILE A 16 -7.35 8.59 -0.26
N TYR A 17 -7.14 7.69 -1.22
CA TYR A 17 -8.19 6.92 -1.87
C TYR A 17 -7.66 5.58 -2.34
N THR A 18 -8.54 4.59 -2.44
CA THR A 18 -8.19 3.31 -3.06
C THR A 18 -8.43 3.42 -4.56
N LYS A 19 -7.37 3.19 -5.35
CA LYS A 19 -7.38 3.34 -6.81
C LYS A 19 -7.82 2.07 -7.51
N ASP A 20 -7.36 0.94 -6.99
CA ASP A 20 -7.69 -0.38 -7.52
C ASP A 20 -7.71 -1.42 -6.41
N ILE A 21 -8.57 -2.43 -6.56
CA ILE A 21 -8.71 -3.57 -5.67
C ILE A 21 -8.97 -4.81 -6.52
N SER A 22 -8.17 -5.84 -6.32
CA SER A 22 -8.44 -7.18 -6.82
C SER A 22 -8.40 -8.20 -5.69
N PHE A 23 -9.37 -9.11 -5.67
CA PHE A 23 -9.37 -10.26 -4.77
C PHE A 23 -9.87 -11.48 -5.52
N GLU A 24 -9.07 -12.55 -5.51
CA GLU A 24 -9.34 -13.78 -6.23
C GLU A 24 -9.13 -14.98 -5.31
N ALA A 25 -10.07 -15.92 -5.31
CA ALA A 25 -9.99 -17.18 -4.58
C ALA A 25 -10.28 -18.33 -5.56
N PRO A 26 -9.32 -18.66 -6.45
CA PRO A 26 -9.58 -19.53 -7.61
C PRO A 26 -9.99 -20.95 -7.22
N ASN A 27 -9.49 -21.44 -6.09
CA ASN A 27 -9.74 -22.80 -5.60
C ASN A 27 -10.83 -22.85 -4.52
N ALA A 28 -11.63 -21.79 -4.37
CA ALA A 28 -12.80 -21.82 -3.51
C ALA A 28 -13.95 -22.63 -4.16
N PRO A 29 -14.65 -23.50 -3.41
CA PRO A 29 -14.54 -23.75 -1.96
C PRO A 29 -13.59 -24.90 -1.57
N GLN A 30 -12.97 -25.62 -2.51
CA GLN A 30 -12.15 -26.82 -2.26
C GLN A 30 -10.99 -26.53 -1.31
N VAL A 31 -10.42 -25.34 -1.39
CA VAL A 31 -9.37 -24.83 -0.50
C VAL A 31 -9.74 -24.91 0.98
N PHE A 32 -11.02 -24.81 1.33
CA PHE A 32 -11.48 -24.84 2.72
C PHE A 32 -11.40 -26.22 3.37
N GLN A 33 -11.21 -27.28 2.59
CA GLN A 33 -11.07 -28.66 3.10
C GLN A 33 -9.63 -29.02 3.44
N LYS A 34 -8.66 -28.17 3.06
CA LYS A 34 -7.23 -28.40 3.28
C LYS A 34 -6.77 -27.90 4.64
N ASP A 35 -5.70 -28.49 5.15
CA ASP A 35 -5.03 -27.99 6.36
C ASP A 35 -4.53 -26.57 6.15
N TRP A 36 -4.96 -25.65 7.01
CA TRP A 36 -4.67 -24.23 6.88
C TRP A 36 -3.24 -23.91 7.36
N GLN A 37 -2.28 -24.08 6.47
CA GLN A 37 -0.88 -23.66 6.63
C GLN A 37 -0.41 -22.89 5.38
N PRO A 38 -0.96 -21.68 5.12
CA PRO A 38 -0.63 -20.96 3.91
C PRO A 38 0.78 -20.37 3.97
N GLU A 39 1.52 -20.51 2.88
CA GLU A 39 2.68 -19.69 2.60
C GLU A 39 2.18 -18.34 2.08
N VAL A 40 2.50 -17.27 2.82
CA VAL A 40 2.08 -15.91 2.49
C VAL A 40 3.26 -15.16 1.89
N LYS A 41 3.10 -14.72 0.65
CA LYS A 41 4.03 -13.82 -0.02
C LYS A 41 3.44 -12.42 -0.04
N LEU A 42 4.22 -11.44 0.41
CA LEU A 42 3.90 -10.02 0.36
C LEU A 42 4.85 -9.33 -0.63
N ASP A 43 4.28 -8.61 -1.58
CA ASP A 43 5.00 -7.77 -2.54
C ASP A 43 4.52 -6.33 -2.40
N LEU A 44 5.47 -5.40 -2.33
CA LEU A 44 5.22 -3.98 -2.14
C LEU A 44 5.89 -3.21 -3.27
N ASP A 45 5.09 -2.47 -4.01
CA ASP A 45 5.55 -1.63 -5.11
C ASP A 45 5.02 -0.21 -4.92
N THR A 46 5.85 0.78 -5.21
CA THR A 46 5.50 2.19 -5.04
C THR A 46 5.76 2.93 -6.33
N ALA A 47 4.71 3.56 -6.85
CA ALA A 47 4.79 4.48 -7.98
C ALA A 47 4.52 5.91 -7.50
N SER A 48 5.21 6.88 -8.07
CA SER A 48 4.91 8.30 -7.86
C SER A 48 4.75 9.00 -9.20
N THR A 49 3.86 9.99 -9.25
CA THR A 49 3.55 10.76 -10.46
C THR A 49 3.29 12.21 -10.06
N GLN A 50 3.89 13.15 -10.78
CA GLN A 50 3.61 14.57 -10.56
C GLN A 50 2.31 14.95 -11.27
N LEU A 51 1.36 15.53 -10.52
CA LEU A 51 0.07 15.99 -11.06
C LEU A 51 0.11 17.48 -11.41
N ALA A 52 0.80 18.27 -10.59
CA ALA A 52 0.99 19.70 -10.78
C ALA A 52 2.30 20.15 -10.08
N GLU A 53 2.64 21.43 -10.21
CA GLU A 53 3.74 22.02 -9.45
C GLU A 53 3.45 21.89 -7.94
N GLY A 54 4.38 21.29 -7.20
CA GLY A 54 4.22 21.00 -5.77
C GLY A 54 3.13 19.98 -5.42
N VAL A 55 2.56 19.25 -6.38
CA VAL A 55 1.51 18.22 -6.14
C VAL A 55 1.88 16.89 -6.78
N TYR A 56 1.92 15.85 -5.96
CA TYR A 56 2.34 14.50 -6.33
C TYR A 56 1.29 13.47 -5.95
N GLU A 57 0.97 12.55 -6.86
CA GLU A 57 0.28 11.30 -6.57
C GLU A 57 1.33 10.25 -6.20
N VAL A 58 1.15 9.57 -5.06
CA VAL A 58 1.90 8.36 -4.71
C VAL A 58 0.91 7.21 -4.62
N VAL A 59 1.21 6.12 -5.31
CA VAL A 59 0.43 4.89 -5.31
C VAL A 59 1.26 3.79 -4.71
N LEU A 60 0.81 3.27 -3.57
CA LEU A 60 1.35 2.07 -2.94
C LEU A 60 0.52 0.87 -3.38
N ARG A 61 1.13 -0.03 -4.15
CA ARG A 61 0.57 -1.31 -4.50
C ARG A 61 1.05 -2.36 -3.51
N VAL A 62 0.09 -3.08 -2.93
CA VAL A 62 0.34 -4.18 -2.00
C VAL A 62 -0.31 -5.43 -2.55
N THR A 63 0.51 -6.42 -2.90
CA THR A 63 0.05 -7.70 -3.42
C THR A 63 0.35 -8.80 -2.40
N VAL A 64 -0.69 -9.53 -2.02
CA VAL A 64 -0.65 -10.62 -1.06
C VAL A 64 -1.11 -11.89 -1.76
N THR A 65 -0.22 -12.87 -1.84
CA THR A 65 -0.52 -14.20 -2.38
C THR A 65 -0.39 -15.21 -1.27
N ALA A 66 -1.47 -15.96 -1.01
CA ALA A 66 -1.45 -17.07 -0.07
C ALA A 66 -1.58 -18.39 -0.83
N ALA A 67 -0.64 -19.32 -0.61
CA ALA A 67 -0.63 -20.64 -1.25
C ALA A 67 -0.63 -21.77 -0.21
N LEU A 68 -1.33 -22.87 -0.49
CA LEU A 68 -1.38 -24.10 0.30
C LEU A 68 -0.75 -25.23 -0.52
N GLY A 69 0.55 -25.45 -0.32
CA GLY A 69 1.32 -26.34 -1.19
C GLY A 69 1.37 -25.81 -2.62
N GLU A 70 0.86 -26.58 -3.58
CA GLU A 70 0.85 -26.20 -5.00
C GLU A 70 -0.40 -25.40 -5.42
N GLU A 71 -1.37 -25.21 -4.53
CA GLU A 71 -2.60 -24.49 -4.84
C GLU A 71 -2.63 -23.08 -4.25
N THR A 72 -3.12 -22.11 -5.01
CA THR A 72 -3.35 -20.76 -4.51
C THR A 72 -4.63 -20.72 -3.67
N ALA A 73 -4.53 -20.30 -2.42
CA ALA A 73 -5.68 -20.09 -1.56
C ALA A 73 -6.42 -18.81 -1.94
N PHE A 74 -5.69 -17.68 -1.98
CA PHE A 74 -6.20 -16.42 -2.48
C PHE A 74 -5.06 -15.54 -3.01
N LEU A 75 -5.42 -14.62 -3.90
CA LEU A 75 -4.61 -13.48 -4.31
C LEU A 75 -5.38 -12.21 -3.95
N CYS A 76 -4.70 -11.23 -3.38
CA CYS A 76 -5.27 -9.94 -3.04
C CYS A 76 -4.29 -8.86 -3.48
N GLU A 77 -4.73 -7.93 -4.32
CA GLU A 77 -3.97 -6.74 -4.69
C GLU A 77 -4.77 -5.50 -4.29
N VAL A 78 -4.11 -4.55 -3.64
CA VAL A 78 -4.69 -3.24 -3.32
C VAL A 78 -3.73 -2.16 -3.77
N GLN A 79 -4.22 -1.22 -4.55
CA GLN A 79 -3.49 -0.01 -4.93
C GLN A 79 -4.06 1.17 -4.15
N GLN A 80 -3.34 1.59 -3.12
CA GLN A 80 -3.70 2.72 -2.30
C GLN A 80 -3.02 3.98 -2.84
N GLY A 81 -3.81 4.94 -3.31
CA GLY A 81 -3.35 6.22 -3.80
C GLY A 81 -3.41 7.31 -2.73
N GLY A 82 -2.48 8.25 -2.79
CA GLY A 82 -2.52 9.48 -2.04
C GLY A 82 -2.04 10.65 -2.89
N ILE A 83 -2.71 11.79 -2.75
CA ILE A 83 -2.27 13.07 -3.33
C ILE A 83 -1.65 13.87 -2.21
N PHE A 84 -0.42 14.30 -2.43
CA PHE A 84 0.39 15.03 -1.47
C PHE A 84 0.84 16.35 -2.09
N SER A 85 0.65 17.44 -1.35
CA SER A 85 1.28 18.72 -1.66
C SER A 85 2.58 18.80 -0.90
N ILE A 86 3.69 18.95 -1.62
CA ILE A 86 5.04 18.94 -1.07
C ILE A 86 5.78 20.16 -1.62
N ASP A 87 6.27 21.00 -0.71
CA ASP A 87 7.06 22.18 -1.02
C ASP A 87 8.24 22.34 -0.03
N GLY A 88 9.29 23.03 -0.44
CA GLY A 88 10.47 23.30 0.38
C GLY A 88 11.50 22.17 0.47
N ILE A 89 11.36 21.09 -0.31
CA ILE A 89 12.36 20.00 -0.41
C ILE A 89 12.66 19.66 -1.87
N GLU A 90 13.93 19.34 -2.17
CA GLU A 90 14.39 18.98 -3.51
C GLU A 90 15.36 17.78 -3.49
N GLY A 91 15.59 17.20 -4.67
CA GLY A 91 16.58 16.13 -4.88
C GLY A 91 16.33 14.90 -4.00
N THR A 92 17.35 14.51 -3.24
CA THR A 92 17.32 13.30 -2.39
C THR A 92 16.22 13.34 -1.33
N GLN A 93 15.90 14.52 -0.78
CA GLN A 93 14.86 14.64 0.24
C GLN A 93 13.46 14.39 -0.34
N MET A 94 13.19 14.92 -1.55
CA MET A 94 11.95 14.66 -2.28
C MET A 94 11.82 13.16 -2.60
N ALA A 95 12.88 12.53 -3.12
CA ALA A 95 12.88 11.10 -3.43
C ALA A 95 12.61 10.24 -2.18
N HIS A 96 13.20 10.58 -1.03
CA HIS A 96 12.91 9.91 0.24
C HIS A 96 11.48 10.13 0.72
N CYS A 97 10.94 11.34 0.54
CA CYS A 97 9.55 11.65 0.91
C CYS A 97 8.56 10.82 0.08
N LEU A 98 8.72 10.80 -1.25
CA LEU A 98 7.85 10.05 -2.15
C LEU A 98 8.02 8.54 -2.04
N GLY A 99 9.25 8.06 -1.78
CA GLY A 99 9.58 6.63 -1.78
C GLY A 99 9.45 5.92 -0.43
N ALA A 100 9.51 6.64 0.70
CA ALA A 100 9.44 6.03 2.04
C ALA A 100 8.35 6.66 2.92
N TYR A 101 8.27 7.99 2.96
CA TYR A 101 7.35 8.68 3.87
C TYR A 101 5.89 8.57 3.42
N CYS A 102 5.58 8.89 2.16
CA CYS A 102 4.23 8.80 1.61
C CYS A 102 3.68 7.36 1.64
N PRO A 103 4.43 6.32 1.20
CA PRO A 103 3.96 4.94 1.28
C PRO A 103 3.68 4.48 2.70
N ASN A 104 4.48 4.91 3.69
CA ASN A 104 4.24 4.55 5.09
C ASN A 104 2.91 5.13 5.62
N ILE A 105 2.49 6.29 5.13
CA ILE A 105 1.16 6.87 5.43
C ILE A 105 0.04 6.05 4.76
N LEU A 106 0.28 5.55 3.55
CA LEU A 106 -0.71 4.77 2.78
C LEU A 106 -0.84 3.31 3.26
N PHE A 107 0.23 2.75 3.82
CA PHE A 107 0.31 1.34 4.21
C PHE A 107 -0.79 0.89 5.19
N PRO A 108 -1.13 1.65 6.26
CA PRO A 108 -2.23 1.28 7.15
C PRO A 108 -3.58 1.15 6.45
N TYR A 109 -3.87 2.00 5.45
CA TYR A 109 -5.11 1.95 4.68
C TYR A 109 -5.13 0.75 3.74
N ALA A 110 -4.02 0.51 3.03
CA ALA A 110 -3.87 -0.68 2.18
C ALA A 110 -4.01 -1.97 3.00
N ARG A 111 -3.38 -2.03 4.17
CA ARG A 111 -3.43 -3.15 5.09
C ARG A 111 -4.85 -3.44 5.58
N GLU A 112 -5.57 -2.42 6.02
CA GLU A 112 -6.96 -2.59 6.47
C GLU A 112 -7.83 -3.13 5.33
N CYS A 113 -7.69 -2.56 4.12
CA CYS A 113 -8.43 -3.01 2.94
C CYS A 113 -8.15 -4.50 2.62
N ILE A 114 -6.87 -4.92 2.66
CA ILE A 114 -6.50 -6.33 2.48
C ILE A 114 -7.13 -7.21 3.56
N THR A 115 -7.04 -6.81 4.83
CA THR A 115 -7.65 -7.57 5.93
C THR A 115 -9.17 -7.70 5.74
N SER A 116 -9.84 -6.64 5.28
CA SER A 116 -11.27 -6.64 4.95
C SER A 116 -11.59 -7.64 3.82
N LEU A 117 -10.79 -7.67 2.75
CA LEU A 117 -10.99 -8.58 1.61
C LEU A 117 -10.75 -10.04 1.98
N VAL A 118 -9.66 -10.34 2.70
CA VAL A 118 -9.37 -11.70 3.19
C VAL A 118 -10.48 -12.19 4.12
N SER A 119 -11.00 -11.32 4.98
CA SER A 119 -12.13 -11.62 5.86
C SER A 119 -13.42 -11.90 5.06
N ARG A 120 -13.68 -11.16 3.98
CA ARG A 120 -14.81 -11.42 3.05
C ARG A 120 -14.66 -12.75 2.32
N GLY A 121 -13.44 -13.19 2.04
CA GLY A 121 -13.14 -14.54 1.54
C GLY A 121 -13.37 -15.65 2.59
N THR A 122 -13.76 -15.29 3.83
CA THR A 122 -13.94 -16.20 4.97
C THR A 122 -12.69 -17.00 5.34
N PHE A 123 -11.52 -16.56 4.87
CA PHE A 123 -10.24 -17.12 5.25
C PHE A 123 -9.87 -16.69 6.67
N ARG A 124 -9.09 -17.51 7.37
CA ARG A 124 -8.69 -17.23 8.75
C ARG A 124 -7.89 -15.92 8.80
N ASN A 125 -8.17 -15.08 9.81
CA ASN A 125 -7.63 -13.72 9.92
C ASN A 125 -6.12 -13.66 9.68
N LEU A 126 -5.73 -12.88 8.67
CA LEU A 126 -4.35 -12.68 8.27
C LEU A 126 -3.92 -11.27 8.72
N THR A 127 -3.28 -11.20 9.89
CA THR A 127 -2.75 -9.93 10.40
C THR A 127 -1.40 -9.68 9.76
N LEU A 128 -1.34 -8.80 8.74
CA LEU A 128 -0.06 -8.32 8.19
C LEU A 128 0.76 -7.65 9.30
N ARG A 129 2.01 -8.06 9.49
CA ARG A 129 2.95 -7.45 10.45
C ARG A 129 3.96 -6.61 9.68
N GLN A 130 4.27 -5.42 10.22
CA GLN A 130 5.30 -4.50 9.72
C GLN A 130 6.68 -5.16 9.76
#